data_AF-A0A1Y5THP4-F1
#
_entry.id   AF-A0A1Y5THP4-F1
#
_cell.length_a   1.000
_cell.length_b   1.000
_cell.length_c   1.000
_cell.angle_alpha   90.00
_cell.angle_beta   90.00
_cell.angle_gamma   90.00
#
_symmetry.space_group_name_H-M   'P 1'
#
loop_
_entity.id
_entity.type
_entity.pdbx_description
1 polymer ?
#
loop_
_entity_poly.entity_id
_entity_poly.type
_entity_poly.pdbx_seq_one_letter_code
_entity_poly.pdbx_strand_id
1 'polypeptide(L)'
;MTAVSGRSAVSSAKCAFHQRTKRAGTQALAALFVMGSITYSAAQDISPDKPLSAINWLTQSLDAPRSAPMRTQPSAPVSLRNDISQNALPENVTTRPIDAPQVDAVGLLSAAQTGLPRDLWGASKTLDLGRRLTSISNQTNLLPASRRLLNTLILAELDPPLGARQDGRLFLARVDALLSQGLIEEADALMERAGSSAPDIFRRAFDAKLLMGTENEACAQLKTTRGLSPALPTRIFCLARDGDWSAAALTLETSTALQLISPEDSALLARFLDPELFEGEPPLPAPSQPTPLTFRMMEAIGEPISTNALPLAFAQSDLRQTAGWKTRARAAERLARVGALTPNRWLGIWSEHLPAASGGIWDRIEALQHFETALKTGDPGAISKSLGRVWSEMGESGLQIAFSDLFAQKLADAPLTGATSNTAFEVALLSPDYEIIAGAWDTDLTPDNVFLKSIALGEVPAQRPNTAQKRAIVDGFRASGIPVRLSGLVQGNRLGEAILRAIELLEGGATGDLDELTDAIAFFRAVGLEATARRAALEILVLERRG
;
A
#
# COMPACT_ATOMS: atom_id res chain seq x y z
N MET A 1 5.55 28.07 72.88
CA MET A 1 5.86 26.81 72.17
C MET A 1 4.70 26.48 71.25
N THR A 2 4.79 26.92 70.00
CA THR A 2 4.18 26.32 68.79
C THR A 2 4.55 27.21 67.61
N ALA A 3 5.24 26.63 66.64
CA ALA A 3 5.60 27.24 65.37
C ALA A 3 4.46 27.06 64.36
N VAL A 4 4.43 27.90 63.32
CA VAL A 4 4.20 27.58 61.90
C VAL A 4 3.93 28.88 61.09
N SER A 5 4.35 28.85 59.80
CA SER A 5 4.02 29.76 58.69
C SER A 5 4.82 31.07 58.67
N GLY A 6 5.39 31.54 57.55
CA GLY A 6 5.20 31.25 56.12
C GLY A 6 5.42 32.55 55.33
N ARG A 7 5.40 32.45 54.00
CA ARG A 7 5.42 33.52 52.96
C ARG A 7 6.79 33.97 52.43
N SER A 8 6.90 33.92 51.11
CA SER A 8 7.39 35.05 50.32
C SER A 8 6.74 35.04 48.95
N ALA A 9 6.33 36.23 48.52
CA ALA A 9 5.54 36.50 47.34
C ALA A 9 6.16 37.71 46.63
N VAL A 10 6.08 37.72 45.29
CA VAL A 10 5.90 38.89 44.41
C VAL A 10 7.10 39.86 44.26
N SER A 11 7.59 40.05 43.03
CA SER A 11 7.22 41.20 42.16
C SER A 11 8.24 41.48 41.05
N SER A 12 7.74 41.53 39.81
CA SER A 12 7.90 42.59 38.78
C SER A 12 9.28 43.22 38.49
N ALA A 13 9.66 43.26 37.21
CA ALA A 13 9.72 44.51 36.43
C ALA A 13 10.07 44.30 34.94
N LYS A 14 9.39 45.10 34.12
CA LYS A 14 9.50 45.28 32.66
C LYS A 14 10.83 45.91 32.24
N CYS A 15 11.25 45.68 30.99
CA CYS A 15 11.52 46.76 30.03
C CYS A 15 11.78 46.22 28.62
N ALA A 16 11.04 46.77 27.65
CA ALA A 16 11.32 46.71 26.22
C ALA A 16 12.01 48.02 25.81
N PHE A 17 12.88 48.03 24.79
CA PHE A 17 12.97 49.15 23.82
C PHE A 17 13.88 48.85 22.59
N HIS A 18 13.32 49.17 21.41
CA HIS A 18 13.88 49.71 20.15
C HIS A 18 15.29 49.33 19.64
N GLN A 19 15.43 48.80 18.41
CA GLN A 19 15.32 49.39 17.06
C GLN A 19 16.61 50.06 16.50
N ARG A 20 16.96 49.58 15.29
CA ARG A 20 17.33 50.32 14.05
C ARG A 20 18.80 50.62 13.67
N THR A 21 19.10 50.17 12.45
CA THR A 21 19.88 50.80 11.34
C THR A 21 21.42 50.72 11.45
N LYS A 22 22.24 50.51 10.40
CA LYS A 22 22.23 51.07 9.03
C LYS A 22 22.97 50.17 8.00
N ARG A 23 22.65 50.41 6.72
CA ARG A 23 23.31 49.96 5.48
C ARG A 23 24.63 50.72 5.20
N ALA A 24 25.39 50.12 4.26
CA ALA A 24 26.38 50.64 3.29
C ALA A 24 27.76 49.99 3.51
N GLY A 25 28.45 49.33 2.57
CA GLY A 25 28.30 49.18 1.12
C GLY A 25 29.60 49.64 0.45
N THR A 26 30.45 48.73 -0.07
CA THR A 26 31.40 49.00 -1.18
C THR A 26 32.12 47.73 -1.68
N GLN A 27 31.96 47.47 -2.99
CA GLN A 27 32.93 47.03 -4.02
C GLN A 27 33.89 45.85 -3.72
N ALA A 28 33.74 44.69 -4.38
CA ALA A 28 34.09 44.33 -5.77
C ALA A 28 35.46 43.62 -5.85
N LEU A 29 35.43 42.31 -6.10
CA LEU A 29 36.49 41.61 -6.84
C LEU A 29 35.92 40.33 -7.45
N ALA A 30 35.97 40.29 -8.77
CA ALA A 30 35.55 39.19 -9.61
C ALA A 30 36.57 38.04 -9.53
N ALA A 31 36.08 36.83 -9.31
CA ALA A 31 36.77 35.60 -9.66
C ALA A 31 35.76 34.70 -10.38
N LEU A 32 35.83 34.67 -11.71
CA LEU A 32 35.16 33.67 -12.53
C LEU A 32 35.83 32.32 -12.24
N PHE A 33 35.14 31.44 -11.52
CA PHE A 33 35.40 30.01 -11.55
C PHE A 33 34.28 29.36 -12.36
N VAL A 34 34.59 29.00 -13.61
CA VAL A 34 33.73 28.14 -14.44
C VAL A 34 33.88 26.71 -13.87
N MET A 35 33.04 26.34 -12.92
CA MET A 35 32.79 24.93 -12.61
C MET A 35 31.74 24.42 -13.58
N GLY A 36 32.18 23.67 -14.59
CA GLY A 36 31.31 22.92 -15.46
C GLY A 36 30.51 21.92 -14.63
N SER A 37 29.20 22.16 -14.51
CA SER A 37 28.26 21.20 -13.97
C SER A 37 28.09 20.07 -14.99
N ILE A 38 28.87 18.99 -14.83
CA ILE A 38 28.58 17.73 -15.50
C ILE A 38 27.30 17.20 -14.84
N THR A 39 26.17 17.51 -15.45
CA THR A 39 24.92 16.82 -15.17
C THR A 39 25.08 15.40 -15.72
N TYR A 40 25.35 14.45 -14.82
CA TYR A 40 25.13 13.04 -15.11
C TYR A 40 23.63 12.84 -15.30
N SER A 41 23.14 13.00 -16.53
CA SER A 41 21.90 12.36 -16.94
C SER A 41 22.16 10.86 -16.86
N ALA A 42 21.62 10.22 -15.82
CA ALA A 42 21.44 8.78 -15.81
C ALA A 42 20.54 8.43 -16.98
N ALA A 43 21.14 8.07 -18.11
CA ALA A 43 20.44 7.46 -19.22
C ALA A 43 19.84 6.16 -18.70
N GLN A 44 18.51 6.13 -18.60
CA GLN A 44 17.78 4.91 -18.33
C GLN A 44 17.97 4.01 -19.56
N ASP A 45 18.78 2.96 -19.42
CA ASP A 45 18.78 1.85 -20.35
C ASP A 45 17.43 1.14 -20.26
N ILE A 46 16.49 1.57 -21.11
CA ILE A 46 15.25 0.84 -21.37
C ILE A 46 15.62 -0.28 -22.35
N SER A 47 16.18 -1.37 -21.82
CA SER A 47 16.25 -2.64 -22.56
C SER A 47 14.85 -3.28 -22.56
N PRO A 48 14.30 -3.68 -23.72
CA PRO A 48 12.94 -4.23 -23.82
C PRO A 48 12.74 -5.62 -23.16
N ASP A 49 13.79 -6.22 -22.61
CA ASP A 49 13.81 -7.57 -22.01
C ASP A 49 14.05 -7.58 -20.48
N LYS A 50 14.00 -6.43 -19.78
CA LYS A 50 14.06 -6.43 -18.31
C LYS A 50 12.70 -6.95 -17.76
N PRO A 51 12.66 -7.92 -16.81
CA PRO A 51 11.40 -8.33 -16.21
C PRO A 51 10.74 -7.08 -15.61
N LEU A 52 9.49 -6.82 -16.02
CA LEU A 52 8.71 -5.63 -15.72
C LEU A 52 8.26 -5.62 -14.25
N SER A 53 9.21 -5.64 -13.33
CA SER A 53 8.92 -5.31 -11.93
C SER A 53 8.78 -3.80 -11.83
N ALA A 54 7.59 -3.33 -11.49
CA ALA A 54 7.38 -1.92 -11.17
C ALA A 54 7.99 -1.54 -9.81
N ILE A 55 8.37 -2.54 -9.00
CA ILE A 55 8.97 -2.37 -7.69
C ILE A 55 10.49 -2.44 -7.82
N ASN A 56 11.17 -1.34 -7.48
CA ASN A 56 12.62 -1.19 -7.58
C ASN A 56 13.39 -1.83 -6.42
N TRP A 57 12.74 -2.09 -5.30
CA TRP A 57 13.36 -2.63 -4.09
C TRP A 57 13.31 -4.17 -3.99
N LEU A 58 12.74 -4.89 -4.96
CA LEU A 58 12.72 -6.37 -4.92
C LEU A 58 14.12 -6.98 -5.08
N THR A 59 14.36 -8.09 -4.40
CA THR A 59 15.61 -8.85 -4.48
C THR A 59 15.75 -9.48 -5.87
N GLN A 60 16.97 -9.45 -6.41
CA GLN A 60 17.32 -10.29 -7.55
C GLN A 60 17.71 -11.68 -7.08
N SER A 61 16.72 -12.47 -6.61
CA SER A 61 17.01 -13.73 -5.91
C SER A 61 17.40 -14.89 -6.82
N LEU A 62 17.18 -14.76 -8.13
CA LEU A 62 17.49 -15.77 -9.13
C LEU A 62 18.40 -15.20 -10.22
N ASP A 63 19.38 -16.00 -10.63
CA ASP A 63 20.14 -15.80 -11.85
C ASP A 63 19.40 -16.53 -12.98
N ALA A 64 18.42 -15.84 -13.59
CA ALA A 64 17.74 -16.41 -14.74
C ALA A 64 18.79 -16.74 -15.82
N PRO A 65 18.84 -17.99 -16.34
CA PRO A 65 19.75 -18.30 -17.43
C PRO A 65 19.38 -17.40 -18.60
N ARG A 66 20.28 -16.47 -18.95
CA ARG A 66 20.19 -15.73 -20.21
C ARG A 66 20.23 -16.78 -21.31
N SER A 67 19.07 -17.10 -21.85
CA SER A 67 18.99 -17.82 -23.11
C SER A 67 19.53 -16.86 -24.16
N ALA A 68 20.84 -16.84 -24.36
CA ALA A 68 21.42 -16.22 -25.53
C ALA A 68 20.74 -16.89 -26.72
N PRO A 69 20.13 -16.14 -27.66
CA PRO A 69 19.65 -16.77 -28.88
C PRO A 69 20.87 -17.42 -29.53
N MET A 70 20.84 -18.74 -29.62
CA MET A 70 21.79 -19.52 -30.37
C MET A 70 21.80 -18.93 -31.78
N ARG A 71 22.90 -18.26 -32.17
CA ARG A 71 23.11 -17.83 -33.54
C ARG A 71 23.29 -19.10 -34.38
N THR A 72 22.19 -19.66 -34.86
CA THR A 72 22.22 -20.67 -35.91
C THR A 72 21.82 -20.05 -37.25
N GLN A 73 22.85 -20.00 -38.09
CA GLN A 73 22.89 -20.02 -39.55
C GLN A 73 22.98 -18.71 -40.34
N PRO A 74 23.76 -18.71 -41.45
CA PRO A 74 24.04 -17.54 -42.27
C PRO A 74 22.84 -17.18 -43.13
N SER A 75 22.58 -15.88 -43.25
CA SER A 75 21.58 -15.31 -44.13
C SER A 75 21.86 -15.67 -45.60
N ALA A 76 20.95 -16.38 -46.25
CA ALA A 76 20.93 -16.51 -47.70
C ALA A 76 20.58 -15.15 -48.36
N PRO A 77 21.05 -14.87 -49.59
CA PRO A 77 20.94 -13.54 -50.18
C PRO A 77 19.50 -13.21 -50.61
N VAL A 78 19.15 -11.93 -50.42
CA VAL A 78 17.89 -11.30 -50.79
C VAL A 78 17.71 -11.34 -52.31
N SER A 79 16.58 -11.90 -52.77
CA SER A 79 16.10 -11.75 -54.14
C SER A 79 14.89 -10.82 -54.16
N LEU A 80 14.93 -9.84 -55.06
CA LEU A 80 13.93 -8.79 -55.28
C LEU A 80 12.67 -9.31 -55.99
N ARG A 81 11.53 -8.85 -55.47
CA ARG A 81 10.18 -8.67 -56.06
C ARG A 81 9.56 -9.78 -56.90
N ASN A 82 8.35 -10.20 -56.50
CA ASN A 82 7.19 -10.32 -57.38
C ASN A 82 5.88 -10.20 -56.56
N ASP A 83 4.97 -9.34 -57.03
CA ASP A 83 3.59 -9.18 -56.56
C ASP A 83 2.74 -10.37 -57.02
N ILE A 84 2.47 -11.32 -56.13
CA ILE A 84 1.35 -12.28 -56.22
C ILE A 84 1.01 -12.72 -54.78
N SER A 85 -0.27 -12.76 -54.39
CA SER A 85 -0.71 -13.24 -53.08
C SER A 85 -0.33 -14.71 -52.87
N GLN A 86 0.48 -15.02 -51.86
CA GLN A 86 1.06 -16.37 -51.66
C GLN A 86 0.37 -17.27 -50.63
N ASN A 87 -0.72 -16.87 -49.96
CA ASN A 87 -1.37 -17.78 -49.01
C ASN A 87 -2.82 -17.47 -48.59
N ALA A 88 -3.61 -18.54 -48.51
CA ALA A 88 -4.79 -18.69 -47.66
C ALA A 88 -4.39 -19.57 -46.46
N LEU A 89 -3.60 -19.01 -45.53
CA LEU A 89 -3.31 -19.70 -44.28
C LEU A 89 -4.56 -19.68 -43.38
N PRO A 90 -4.95 -20.79 -42.73
CA PRO A 90 -5.90 -20.75 -41.64
C PRO A 90 -5.38 -19.79 -40.55
N GLU A 91 -6.28 -19.12 -39.84
CA GLU A 91 -5.95 -18.34 -38.64
C GLU A 91 -4.99 -19.14 -37.73
N ASN A 92 -4.07 -18.44 -37.05
CA ASN A 92 -3.19 -19.06 -36.05
C ASN A 92 -4.05 -19.80 -35.02
N VAL A 93 -4.16 -21.13 -35.17
CA VAL A 93 -4.80 -21.98 -34.20
C VAL A 93 -3.86 -22.06 -33.01
N THR A 94 -4.10 -21.21 -32.01
CA THR A 94 -3.47 -21.32 -30.70
C THR A 94 -4.04 -22.57 -30.03
N THR A 95 -3.31 -23.68 -30.12
CA THR A 95 -3.67 -24.90 -29.40
C THR A 95 -3.45 -24.68 -27.90
N ARG A 96 -4.53 -24.86 -27.14
CA ARG A 96 -4.58 -24.69 -25.69
C ARG A 96 -4.40 -26.06 -25.02
N PRO A 97 -3.34 -26.29 -24.23
CA PRO A 97 -3.34 -27.41 -23.28
C PRO A 97 -4.49 -27.19 -22.31
N ILE A 98 -5.39 -28.16 -22.19
CA ILE A 98 -6.57 -28.04 -21.33
C ILE A 98 -6.20 -28.03 -19.83
N ASP A 99 -4.97 -28.45 -19.51
CA ASP A 99 -4.47 -28.72 -18.16
C ASP A 99 -3.36 -27.75 -17.67
N ALA A 100 -3.02 -26.69 -18.42
CA ALA A 100 -2.04 -25.71 -17.93
C ALA A 100 -2.69 -24.77 -16.89
N PRO A 101 -2.10 -24.58 -15.68
CA PRO A 101 -2.65 -23.69 -14.66
C PRO A 101 -2.79 -22.26 -15.22
N GLN A 102 -4.01 -21.73 -15.20
CA GLN A 102 -4.25 -20.33 -15.58
C GLN A 102 -3.90 -19.43 -14.39
N VAL A 103 -2.61 -19.15 -14.23
CA VAL A 103 -2.09 -18.34 -13.11
C VAL A 103 -2.77 -16.97 -13.04
N ASP A 104 -3.04 -16.33 -14.19
CA ASP A 104 -3.74 -15.04 -14.25
C ASP A 104 -5.19 -15.09 -13.71
N ALA A 105 -5.82 -16.27 -13.67
CA ALA A 105 -7.17 -16.45 -13.15
C ALA A 105 -7.24 -16.61 -11.62
N VAL A 106 -6.11 -16.93 -10.99
CA VAL A 106 -6.05 -17.25 -9.55
C VAL A 106 -6.51 -16.05 -8.73
N GLY A 107 -7.31 -16.30 -7.70
CA GLY A 107 -7.75 -15.28 -6.74
C GLY A 107 -8.07 -15.90 -5.38
N LEU A 108 -8.04 -15.09 -4.34
CA LEU A 108 -8.41 -15.45 -2.96
C LEU A 108 -9.90 -15.25 -2.67
N LEU A 109 -10.58 -14.39 -3.45
CA LEU A 109 -11.99 -14.07 -3.29
C LEU A 109 -12.81 -14.67 -4.44
N SER A 110 -13.79 -15.51 -4.11
CA SER A 110 -14.67 -16.11 -5.11
C SER A 110 -15.66 -15.10 -5.71
N ALA A 111 -16.21 -15.40 -6.88
CA ALA A 111 -17.28 -14.60 -7.48
C ALA A 111 -18.51 -14.45 -6.55
N ALA A 112 -18.83 -15.47 -5.75
CA ALA A 112 -19.92 -15.42 -4.78
C ALA A 112 -19.67 -14.43 -3.64
N GLN A 113 -18.40 -14.26 -3.21
CA GLN A 113 -18.03 -13.30 -2.17
C GLN A 113 -17.95 -11.87 -2.70
N THR A 114 -17.52 -11.69 -3.94
CA THR A 114 -17.29 -10.35 -4.53
C THR A 114 -18.51 -9.80 -5.27
N GLY A 115 -19.40 -10.67 -5.75
CA GLY A 115 -20.50 -10.31 -6.65
C GLY A 115 -20.03 -9.90 -8.06
N LEU A 116 -18.74 -10.05 -8.37
CA LEU A 116 -18.18 -9.67 -9.67
C LEU A 116 -18.34 -10.78 -10.71
N PRO A 117 -18.66 -10.46 -11.98
CA PRO A 117 -18.68 -11.43 -13.05
C PRO A 117 -17.27 -11.97 -13.33
N ARG A 118 -17.14 -13.26 -13.65
CA ARG A 118 -15.82 -13.87 -13.89
C ARG A 118 -15.10 -13.26 -15.07
N ASP A 119 -15.81 -12.92 -16.13
CA ASP A 119 -15.29 -12.33 -17.36
C ASP A 119 -15.11 -10.81 -17.29
N LEU A 120 -14.99 -10.24 -16.07
CA LEU A 120 -14.94 -8.80 -15.80
C LEU A 120 -13.91 -8.05 -16.67
N TRP A 121 -12.75 -8.66 -16.93
CA TRP A 121 -11.72 -8.05 -17.75
C TRP A 121 -12.08 -8.02 -19.23
N GLY A 122 -12.84 -9.00 -19.71
CA GLY A 122 -13.34 -9.11 -21.09
C GLY A 122 -12.29 -8.76 -22.14
N ALA A 123 -12.58 -7.79 -23.02
CA ALA A 123 -11.70 -7.40 -24.13
C ALA A 123 -10.59 -6.41 -23.74
N SER A 124 -10.27 -6.28 -22.46
CA SER A 124 -9.23 -5.35 -21.98
C SER A 124 -7.84 -5.85 -22.37
N LYS A 125 -6.87 -4.93 -22.44
CA LYS A 125 -5.47 -5.31 -22.70
C LYS A 125 -4.76 -5.59 -21.38
N THR A 126 -4.13 -6.75 -21.27
CA THR A 126 -3.36 -7.18 -20.09
C THR A 126 -2.36 -6.11 -19.61
N LEU A 127 -1.64 -5.46 -20.53
CA LEU A 127 -0.66 -4.42 -20.21
C LEU A 127 -1.32 -3.14 -19.66
N ASP A 128 -2.48 -2.75 -20.19
CA ASP A 128 -3.19 -1.57 -19.70
C ASP A 128 -3.76 -1.81 -18.29
N LEU A 129 -4.32 -3.01 -18.05
CA LEU A 129 -4.78 -3.42 -16.73
C LEU A 129 -3.64 -3.43 -15.71
N GLY A 130 -2.52 -4.08 -16.03
CA GLY A 130 -1.35 -4.15 -15.14
C GLY A 130 -0.84 -2.75 -14.79
N ARG A 131 -0.68 -1.87 -15.79
CA ARG A 131 -0.25 -0.47 -15.57
C ARG A 131 -1.21 0.29 -14.66
N ARG A 132 -2.53 0.15 -14.85
CA ARG A 132 -3.53 0.83 -14.01
C ARG A 132 -3.52 0.32 -12.58
N LEU A 133 -3.52 -1.00 -12.39
CA LEU A 133 -3.45 -1.62 -11.06
C LEU A 133 -2.26 -1.07 -10.27
N THR A 134 -1.08 -1.12 -10.85
CA THR A 134 0.15 -0.61 -10.21
C THR A 134 0.15 0.90 -10.03
N SER A 135 -0.38 1.66 -11.00
CA SER A 135 -0.45 3.13 -10.89
C SER A 135 -1.37 3.57 -9.76
N ILE A 136 -2.52 2.92 -9.59
CA ILE A 136 -3.45 3.22 -8.51
C ILE A 136 -2.86 2.76 -7.17
N SER A 137 -2.31 1.54 -7.10
CA SER A 137 -1.78 0.97 -5.85
C SER A 137 -0.56 1.72 -5.28
N ASN A 138 0.16 2.47 -6.11
CA ASN A 138 1.29 3.31 -5.69
C ASN A 138 0.86 4.68 -5.11
N GLN A 139 -0.42 5.05 -5.20
CA GLN A 139 -0.91 6.29 -4.62
C GLN A 139 -0.97 6.18 -3.09
N THR A 140 -0.36 7.14 -2.39
CA THR A 140 -0.25 7.12 -0.92
C THR A 140 -1.56 7.47 -0.21
N ASN A 141 -2.40 8.28 -0.84
CA ASN A 141 -3.58 8.89 -0.22
C ASN A 141 -4.90 8.45 -0.88
N LEU A 142 -5.02 7.21 -1.35
CA LEU A 142 -6.29 6.66 -1.86
C LEU A 142 -7.41 6.77 -0.81
N LEU A 143 -8.64 7.06 -1.26
CA LEU A 143 -9.81 6.89 -0.41
C LEU A 143 -9.92 5.43 0.06
N PRO A 144 -10.35 5.20 1.31
CA PRO A 144 -10.58 3.84 1.79
C PRO A 144 -11.55 3.03 0.92
N ALA A 145 -12.60 3.64 0.36
CA ALA A 145 -13.52 3.00 -0.58
C ALA A 145 -12.85 2.60 -1.90
N SER A 146 -12.03 3.48 -2.47
CA SER A 146 -11.22 3.17 -3.66
C SER A 146 -10.26 2.02 -3.40
N ARG A 147 -9.57 2.04 -2.26
CA ARG A 147 -8.62 0.99 -1.87
C ARG A 147 -9.33 -0.35 -1.64
N ARG A 148 -10.47 -0.36 -0.95
CA ARG A 148 -11.28 -1.58 -0.76
C ARG A 148 -11.69 -2.17 -2.10
N LEU A 149 -12.24 -1.34 -3.00
CA LEU A 149 -12.64 -1.80 -4.34
C LEU A 149 -11.44 -2.32 -5.16
N LEU A 150 -10.32 -1.59 -5.16
CA LEU A 150 -9.09 -2.03 -5.82
C LEU A 150 -8.63 -3.39 -5.29
N ASN A 151 -8.58 -3.56 -3.98
CA ASN A 151 -8.13 -4.81 -3.36
C ASN A 151 -9.12 -5.96 -3.62
N THR A 152 -10.43 -5.70 -3.67
CA THR A 152 -11.41 -6.68 -4.14
C THR A 152 -11.10 -7.14 -5.57
N LEU A 153 -10.80 -6.21 -6.50
CA LEU A 153 -10.43 -6.55 -7.88
C LEU A 153 -9.10 -7.32 -7.96
N ILE A 154 -8.11 -6.92 -7.18
CA ILE A 154 -6.78 -7.54 -7.13
C ILE A 154 -6.86 -8.95 -6.53
N LEU A 155 -7.77 -9.23 -5.60
CA LEU A 155 -7.86 -10.52 -4.91
C LEU A 155 -8.95 -11.44 -5.49
N ALA A 156 -9.82 -10.95 -6.37
CA ALA A 156 -10.87 -11.75 -6.97
C ALA A 156 -10.35 -12.86 -7.90
N GLU A 157 -11.05 -13.98 -7.93
CA GLU A 157 -10.92 -15.01 -8.96
C GLU A 157 -11.66 -14.54 -10.22
N LEU A 158 -10.90 -14.12 -11.24
CA LEU A 158 -11.40 -13.50 -12.46
C LEU A 158 -10.72 -14.13 -13.68
N ASP A 159 -11.48 -14.45 -14.71
CA ASP A 159 -10.93 -15.01 -15.93
C ASP A 159 -10.02 -13.97 -16.61
N PRO A 160 -8.85 -14.35 -17.14
CA PRO A 160 -7.92 -13.41 -17.76
C PRO A 160 -8.56 -12.73 -18.98
N PRO A 161 -8.06 -11.55 -19.40
CA PRO A 161 -8.58 -10.87 -20.58
C PRO A 161 -8.58 -11.77 -21.83
N LEU A 162 -9.54 -11.54 -22.72
CA LEU A 162 -9.65 -12.28 -23.98
C LEU A 162 -8.36 -12.14 -24.80
N GLY A 163 -7.77 -13.26 -25.20
CA GLY A 163 -6.51 -13.29 -25.95
C GLY A 163 -5.26 -13.00 -25.09
N ALA A 164 -5.37 -12.97 -23.75
CA ALA A 164 -4.22 -12.85 -22.88
C ALA A 164 -3.25 -14.03 -23.06
N ARG A 165 -1.96 -13.71 -23.00
CA ARG A 165 -0.90 -14.72 -22.94
C ARG A 165 -0.96 -15.42 -21.58
N GLN A 166 -0.71 -16.72 -21.55
CA GLN A 166 -0.61 -17.50 -20.30
C GLN A 166 0.79 -17.36 -19.66
N ASP A 167 1.30 -16.14 -19.59
CA ASP A 167 2.63 -15.85 -19.03
C ASP A 167 2.56 -15.18 -17.64
N GLY A 168 1.37 -15.09 -17.03
CA GLY A 168 1.22 -14.63 -15.64
C GLY A 168 1.44 -13.13 -15.45
N ARG A 169 1.43 -12.33 -16.52
CA ARG A 169 1.72 -10.89 -16.45
C ARG A 169 0.71 -10.12 -15.62
N LEU A 170 -0.58 -10.45 -15.73
CA LEU A 170 -1.61 -9.76 -14.94
C LEU A 170 -1.53 -10.21 -13.48
N PHE A 171 -1.26 -11.50 -13.24
CA PHE A 171 -0.99 -12.03 -11.93
C PHE A 171 0.17 -11.30 -11.23
N LEU A 172 1.31 -11.14 -11.90
CA LEU A 172 2.44 -10.40 -11.34
C LEU A 172 2.11 -8.94 -11.06
N ALA A 173 1.35 -8.27 -11.93
CA ALA A 173 0.91 -6.89 -11.68
C ALA A 173 -0.01 -6.79 -10.45
N ARG A 174 -0.86 -7.80 -10.22
CA ARG A 174 -1.71 -7.91 -9.01
C ARG A 174 -0.85 -8.12 -7.75
N VAL A 175 0.12 -9.02 -7.79
CA VAL A 175 1.07 -9.25 -6.69
C VAL A 175 1.87 -7.99 -6.37
N ASP A 176 2.44 -7.34 -7.39
CA ASP A 176 3.20 -6.11 -7.21
C ASP A 176 2.33 -4.98 -6.61
N ALA A 177 1.05 -4.92 -7.00
CA ALA A 177 0.10 -3.97 -6.41
C ALA A 177 -0.24 -4.27 -4.94
N LEU A 178 -0.23 -5.53 -4.50
CA LEU A 178 -0.38 -5.89 -3.08
C LEU A 178 0.88 -5.51 -2.30
N LEU A 179 2.06 -5.88 -2.82
CA LEU A 179 3.34 -5.59 -2.20
C LEU A 179 3.57 -4.08 -2.02
N SER A 180 3.23 -3.26 -3.03
CA SER A 180 3.37 -1.80 -2.94
C SER A 180 2.50 -1.18 -1.83
N GLN A 181 1.36 -1.79 -1.54
CA GLN A 181 0.43 -1.36 -0.49
C GLN A 181 0.76 -1.93 0.89
N GLY A 182 1.77 -2.79 1.01
CA GLY A 182 2.12 -3.47 2.27
C GLY A 182 1.22 -4.66 2.62
N LEU A 183 0.38 -5.13 1.69
CA LEU A 183 -0.47 -6.33 1.83
C LEU A 183 0.36 -7.60 1.59
N ILE A 184 1.37 -7.81 2.44
CA ILE A 184 2.37 -8.87 2.25
C ILE A 184 1.77 -10.26 2.47
N GLU A 185 0.89 -10.40 3.47
CA GLU A 185 0.23 -11.67 3.79
C GLU A 185 -0.72 -12.09 2.66
N GLU A 186 -1.47 -11.14 2.08
CA GLU A 186 -2.35 -11.41 0.94
C GLU A 186 -1.57 -11.71 -0.34
N ALA A 187 -0.45 -11.01 -0.57
CA ALA A 187 0.44 -11.31 -1.70
C ALA A 187 1.01 -12.73 -1.61
N ASP A 188 1.50 -13.11 -0.42
CA ASP A 188 2.02 -14.46 -0.16
C ASP A 188 0.94 -15.53 -0.36
N ALA A 189 -0.23 -15.35 0.24
CA ALA A 189 -1.36 -16.28 0.08
C ALA A 189 -1.81 -16.43 -1.38
N LEU A 190 -1.82 -15.33 -2.16
CA LEU A 190 -2.16 -15.38 -3.58
C LEU A 190 -1.13 -16.16 -4.40
N MET A 191 0.16 -15.99 -4.11
CA MET A 191 1.25 -16.74 -4.73
C MET A 191 1.26 -18.22 -4.34
N GLU A 192 1.01 -18.54 -3.07
CA GLU A 192 0.86 -19.92 -2.60
C GLU A 192 -0.30 -20.62 -3.29
N ARG A 193 -1.46 -19.95 -3.40
CA ARG A 193 -2.63 -20.49 -4.12
C ARG A 193 -2.35 -20.72 -5.61
N ALA A 194 -1.53 -19.87 -6.24
CA ALA A 194 -1.16 -20.05 -7.63
C ALA A 194 -0.29 -21.30 -7.87
N GLY A 195 0.47 -21.74 -6.85
CA GLY A 195 1.29 -22.95 -6.90
C GLY A 195 2.32 -22.98 -8.02
N SER A 196 2.68 -21.82 -8.58
CA SER A 196 3.55 -21.70 -9.74
C SER A 196 5.01 -21.58 -9.32
N SER A 197 5.89 -22.34 -9.98
CA SER A 197 7.35 -22.24 -9.83
C SER A 197 7.99 -21.28 -10.83
N ALA A 198 7.21 -20.43 -11.52
CA ALA A 198 7.74 -19.46 -12.45
C ALA A 198 8.76 -18.53 -11.77
N PRO A 199 9.94 -18.27 -12.37
CA PRO A 199 11.01 -17.51 -11.73
C PRO A 199 10.58 -16.15 -11.17
N ASP A 200 9.79 -15.37 -11.93
CA ASP A 200 9.36 -14.05 -11.49
C ASP A 200 8.39 -14.11 -10.30
N ILE A 201 7.53 -15.12 -10.22
CA ILE A 201 6.63 -15.34 -9.08
C ILE A 201 7.45 -15.76 -7.86
N PHE A 202 8.38 -16.69 -8.04
CA PHE A 202 9.28 -17.13 -6.96
C PHE A 202 10.06 -15.96 -6.36
N ARG A 203 10.55 -15.02 -7.18
CA ARG A 203 11.27 -13.83 -6.69
C ARG A 203 10.41 -12.99 -5.73
N ARG A 204 9.14 -12.75 -6.06
CA ARG A 204 8.20 -12.04 -5.17
C ARG A 204 7.90 -12.85 -3.91
N ALA A 205 7.69 -14.16 -4.04
CA ALA A 205 7.42 -15.03 -2.90
C ALA A 205 8.59 -15.04 -1.91
N PHE A 206 9.83 -15.14 -2.42
CA PHE A 206 11.04 -15.03 -1.61
C PHE A 206 11.07 -13.72 -0.84
N ASP A 207 10.87 -12.58 -1.50
CA ASP A 207 10.84 -11.26 -0.86
C ASP A 207 9.72 -11.10 0.17
N ALA A 208 8.52 -11.60 -0.10
CA ALA A 208 7.39 -11.56 0.83
C ALA A 208 7.73 -12.32 2.12
N LYS A 209 8.29 -13.54 2.01
CA LYS A 209 8.74 -14.34 3.16
C LYS A 209 9.85 -13.63 3.94
N LEU A 210 10.83 -13.01 3.27
CA LEU A 210 11.84 -12.20 3.94
C LEU A 210 11.21 -11.04 4.74
N LEU A 211 10.24 -10.33 4.18
CA LEU A 211 9.57 -9.21 4.85
C LEU A 211 8.72 -9.64 6.05
N MET A 212 8.13 -10.85 6.00
CA MET A 212 7.39 -11.43 7.12
C MET A 212 8.29 -12.04 8.20
N GLY A 213 9.59 -12.20 7.92
CA GLY A 213 10.53 -12.86 8.83
C GLY A 213 10.42 -14.39 8.83
N THR A 214 9.96 -14.96 7.73
CA THR A 214 9.86 -16.41 7.48
C THR A 214 10.90 -16.87 6.45
N GLU A 215 12.08 -16.25 6.45
CA GLU A 215 13.16 -16.52 5.49
C GLU A 215 13.63 -17.98 5.44
N ASN A 216 13.49 -18.73 6.53
CA ASN A 216 13.81 -20.17 6.55
C ASN A 216 12.88 -20.95 5.62
N GLU A 217 11.59 -20.60 5.56
CA GLU A 217 10.63 -21.19 4.61
C GLU A 217 11.03 -20.86 3.17
N ALA A 218 11.43 -19.61 2.93
CA ALA A 218 11.87 -19.15 1.61
C ALA A 218 13.11 -19.93 1.12
N CYS A 219 14.11 -20.12 1.98
CA CYS A 219 15.31 -20.88 1.66
C CYS A 219 15.03 -22.38 1.48
N ALA A 220 14.13 -22.96 2.28
CA ALA A 220 13.71 -24.35 2.10
C ALA A 220 12.96 -24.56 0.77
N GLN A 221 12.10 -23.62 0.39
CA GLN A 221 11.40 -23.63 -0.89
C GLN A 221 12.38 -23.51 -2.07
N LEU A 222 13.37 -22.60 -1.98
CA LEU A 222 14.42 -22.45 -2.99
C LEU A 222 15.18 -23.78 -3.22
N LYS A 223 15.55 -24.45 -2.13
CA LYS A 223 16.31 -25.71 -2.15
C LYS A 223 15.55 -26.86 -2.82
N THR A 224 14.23 -26.89 -2.68
CA THR A 224 13.37 -27.98 -3.17
C THR A 224 12.81 -27.72 -4.58
N THR A 225 12.81 -26.47 -5.04
CA THR A 225 12.26 -26.11 -6.35
C THR A 225 13.25 -26.39 -7.48
N ARG A 226 12.92 -27.36 -8.34
CA ARG A 226 13.76 -27.72 -9.49
C ARG A 226 13.76 -26.62 -10.56
N GLY A 227 14.91 -26.39 -11.18
CA GLY A 227 15.05 -25.48 -12.33
C GLY A 227 15.24 -24.01 -11.96
N LEU A 228 15.24 -23.67 -10.67
CA LEU A 228 15.63 -22.34 -10.19
C LEU A 228 17.11 -22.33 -9.81
N SER A 229 17.86 -21.35 -10.30
CA SER A 229 19.24 -21.10 -9.90
C SER A 229 19.29 -19.80 -9.10
N PRO A 230 19.63 -19.85 -7.79
CA PRO A 230 19.70 -18.64 -7.00
C PRO A 230 20.88 -17.77 -7.40
N ALA A 231 20.66 -16.46 -7.36
CA ALA A 231 21.75 -15.50 -7.45
C ALA A 231 22.73 -15.69 -6.28
N LEU A 232 24.00 -15.35 -6.49
CA LEU A 232 25.07 -15.62 -5.52
C LEU A 232 24.78 -15.09 -4.11
N PRO A 233 24.32 -13.84 -3.89
CA PRO A 233 23.98 -13.38 -2.55
C PRO A 233 22.87 -14.21 -1.88
N THR A 234 21.84 -14.57 -2.63
CA THR A 234 20.74 -15.42 -2.14
C THR A 234 21.22 -16.82 -1.82
N ARG A 235 22.08 -17.40 -2.66
CA ARG A 235 22.68 -18.72 -2.41
C ARG A 235 23.49 -18.72 -1.12
N ILE A 236 24.38 -17.75 -0.96
CA ILE A 236 25.26 -17.64 0.23
C ILE A 236 24.39 -17.45 1.49
N PHE A 237 23.42 -16.55 1.44
CA PHE A 237 22.46 -16.33 2.53
C PHE A 237 21.73 -17.62 2.91
N CYS A 238 21.16 -18.33 1.94
CA CYS A 238 20.41 -19.56 2.23
C CYS A 238 21.28 -20.73 2.68
N LEU A 239 22.53 -20.86 2.18
CA LEU A 239 23.47 -21.86 2.68
C LEU A 239 23.78 -21.63 4.17
N ALA A 240 24.06 -20.39 4.55
CA ALA A 240 24.31 -20.03 5.94
C ALA A 240 23.08 -20.26 6.83
N ARG A 241 21.88 -19.88 6.38
CA ARG A 241 20.63 -20.11 7.12
C ARG A 241 20.30 -21.60 7.29
N ASP A 242 20.70 -22.44 6.35
CA ASP A 242 20.58 -23.91 6.42
C ASP A 242 21.70 -24.58 7.26
N GLY A 243 22.68 -23.78 7.74
CA GLY A 243 23.78 -24.23 8.59
C GLY A 243 25.02 -24.73 7.84
N ASP A 244 25.05 -24.65 6.51
CA ASP A 244 26.22 -25.00 5.70
C ASP A 244 27.16 -23.79 5.54
N TRP A 245 27.73 -23.37 6.69
CA TRP A 245 28.62 -22.21 6.78
C TRP A 245 29.86 -22.36 5.90
N SER A 246 30.44 -23.56 5.84
CA SER A 246 31.62 -23.85 5.02
C SER A 246 31.34 -23.65 3.53
N ALA A 247 30.19 -24.15 3.03
CA ALA A 247 29.83 -23.92 1.64
C ALA A 247 29.49 -22.46 1.37
N ALA A 248 28.86 -21.76 2.32
CA ALA A 248 28.57 -20.33 2.19
C ALA A 248 29.86 -19.49 2.08
N ALA A 249 30.82 -19.72 2.97
CA ALA A 249 32.12 -19.04 2.99
C ALA A 249 32.93 -19.32 1.71
N LEU A 250 33.05 -20.58 1.31
CA LEU A 250 33.75 -20.94 0.06
C LEU A 250 33.08 -20.31 -1.17
N THR A 251 31.75 -20.28 -1.21
CA THR A 251 31.00 -19.64 -2.30
C THR A 251 31.27 -18.14 -2.32
N LEU A 252 31.26 -17.47 -1.16
CA LEU A 252 31.58 -16.05 -1.03
C LEU A 252 33.00 -15.78 -1.55
N GLU A 253 34.02 -16.40 -0.97
CA GLU A 253 35.43 -16.19 -1.34
C GLU A 253 35.68 -16.40 -2.84
N THR A 254 35.15 -17.50 -3.39
CA THR A 254 35.29 -17.82 -4.83
C THR A 254 34.61 -16.75 -5.69
N SER A 255 33.40 -16.33 -5.31
CA SER A 255 32.65 -15.33 -6.06
C SER A 255 33.26 -13.93 -5.98
N THR A 256 33.83 -13.55 -4.83
CA THR A 256 34.56 -12.30 -4.64
C THR A 256 35.85 -12.29 -5.46
N ALA A 257 36.63 -13.37 -5.43
CA ALA A 257 37.87 -13.49 -6.21
C ALA A 257 37.62 -13.42 -7.72
N LEU A 258 36.50 -13.96 -8.19
CA LEU A 258 36.07 -13.90 -9.59
C LEU A 258 35.28 -12.62 -9.95
N GLN A 259 35.08 -11.70 -9.00
CA GLN A 259 34.32 -10.46 -9.18
C GLN A 259 32.88 -10.70 -9.70
N LEU A 260 32.24 -11.77 -9.21
CA LEU A 260 30.88 -12.14 -9.58
C LEU A 260 29.81 -11.53 -8.65
N ILE A 261 30.24 -10.92 -7.55
CA ILE A 261 29.39 -10.17 -6.62
C ILE A 261 29.90 -8.75 -6.46
N SER A 262 29.00 -7.82 -6.12
CA SER A 262 29.37 -6.43 -5.86
C SER A 262 30.26 -6.34 -4.61
N PRO A 263 31.17 -5.35 -4.52
CA PRO A 263 31.93 -5.10 -3.30
C PRO A 263 31.05 -4.86 -2.07
N GLU A 264 29.91 -4.19 -2.26
CA GLU A 264 28.94 -3.90 -1.21
C GLU A 264 28.28 -5.19 -0.68
N ASP A 265 27.79 -6.05 -1.58
CA ASP A 265 27.22 -7.35 -1.19
C ASP A 265 28.30 -8.24 -0.57
N SER A 266 29.53 -8.23 -1.09
CA SER A 266 30.64 -9.01 -0.55
C SER A 266 30.96 -8.61 0.89
N ALA A 267 30.99 -7.30 1.19
CA ALA A 267 31.27 -6.81 2.53
C ALA A 267 30.15 -7.16 3.52
N LEU A 268 28.88 -7.02 3.08
CA LEU A 268 27.73 -7.38 3.89
C LEU A 268 27.66 -8.90 4.16
N LEU A 269 27.89 -9.72 3.13
CA LEU A 269 27.91 -11.17 3.27
C LEU A 269 29.08 -11.65 4.15
N ALA A 270 30.25 -11.04 4.05
CA ALA A 270 31.38 -11.38 4.91
C ALA A 270 31.04 -11.16 6.40
N ARG A 271 30.46 -10.00 6.75
CA ARG A 271 29.99 -9.71 8.11
C ARG A 271 28.85 -10.62 8.56
N PHE A 272 27.97 -11.00 7.64
CA PHE A 272 26.88 -11.92 7.92
C PHE A 272 27.36 -13.34 8.21
N LEU A 273 28.41 -13.81 7.52
CA LEU A 273 28.97 -15.15 7.73
C LEU A 273 29.85 -15.24 8.97
N ASP A 274 30.65 -14.21 9.23
CA ASP A 274 31.60 -14.19 10.34
C ASP A 274 31.63 -12.80 10.99
N PRO A 275 30.68 -12.48 11.89
CA PRO A 275 30.62 -11.18 12.53
C PRO A 275 31.81 -10.93 13.48
N GLU A 276 32.44 -11.98 14.01
CA GLU A 276 33.55 -11.87 14.98
C GLU A 276 34.79 -11.26 14.32
N LEU A 277 35.05 -11.59 13.04
CA LEU A 277 36.17 -11.01 12.28
C LEU A 277 36.07 -9.50 12.06
N PHE A 278 34.89 -8.92 12.25
CA PHE A 278 34.64 -7.49 12.03
C PHE A 278 34.32 -6.76 13.34
N GLU A 279 34.59 -7.37 14.50
CA GLU A 279 34.46 -6.68 15.78
C GLU A 279 35.38 -5.45 15.85
N GLY A 280 34.80 -4.30 16.18
CA GLY A 280 35.52 -3.03 16.27
C GLY A 280 35.72 -2.31 14.94
N GLU A 281 35.36 -2.91 13.81
CA GLU A 281 35.33 -2.24 12.52
C GLU A 281 34.18 -1.21 12.46
N PRO A 282 34.32 -0.13 11.66
CA PRO A 282 33.22 0.80 11.43
C PRO A 282 31.97 0.09 10.88
N PRO A 283 30.76 0.58 11.20
CA PRO A 283 29.53 0.02 10.64
C PRO A 283 29.48 0.19 9.12
N LEU A 284 28.73 -0.67 8.44
CA LEU A 284 28.53 -0.53 7.01
C LEU A 284 27.66 0.71 6.70
N PRO A 285 27.89 1.38 5.56
CA PRO A 285 26.97 2.41 5.10
C PRO A 285 25.57 1.82 4.88
N ALA A 286 24.58 2.33 5.61
CA ALA A 286 23.21 1.87 5.45
C ALA A 286 22.70 2.20 4.03
N PRO A 287 22.21 1.21 3.26
CA PRO A 287 21.67 1.44 1.93
C PRO A 287 20.40 2.28 2.01
N SER A 288 20.25 3.25 1.11
CA SER A 288 19.06 4.11 1.04
C SER A 288 17.83 3.40 0.46
N GLN A 289 18.05 2.33 -0.33
CA GLN A 289 17.02 1.49 -0.93
C GLN A 289 17.42 0.02 -0.77
N PRO A 290 17.35 -0.55 0.46
CA PRO A 290 17.66 -1.95 0.68
C PRO A 290 16.67 -2.83 -0.07
N THR A 291 17.16 -3.96 -0.60
CA THR A 291 16.28 -5.09 -0.93
C THR A 291 15.83 -5.79 0.36
N PRO A 292 14.74 -6.60 0.35
CA PRO A 292 14.39 -7.43 1.50
C PRO A 292 15.55 -8.29 1.97
N LEU A 293 16.35 -8.87 1.06
CA LEU A 293 17.54 -9.64 1.42
C LEU A 293 18.59 -8.79 2.13
N THR A 294 18.92 -7.63 1.57
CA THR A 294 19.85 -6.67 2.20
C THR A 294 19.35 -6.24 3.57
N PHE A 295 18.06 -5.93 3.69
CA PHE A 295 17.43 -5.53 4.96
C PHE A 295 17.55 -6.63 6.02
N ARG A 296 17.27 -7.88 5.66
CA ARG A 296 17.42 -9.05 6.55
C ARG A 296 18.87 -9.25 7.00
N MET A 297 19.82 -9.13 6.08
CA MET A 297 21.24 -9.27 6.41
C MET A 297 21.73 -8.17 7.33
N MET A 298 21.33 -6.91 7.08
CA MET A 298 21.66 -5.77 7.96
C MET A 298 21.10 -5.96 9.38
N GLU A 299 19.88 -6.48 9.51
CA GLU A 299 19.32 -6.84 10.83
C GLU A 299 20.12 -7.97 11.50
N ALA A 300 20.52 -9.00 10.74
CA ALA A 300 21.27 -10.15 11.25
C ALA A 300 22.66 -9.79 11.79
N ILE A 301 23.32 -8.78 11.20
CA ILE A 301 24.63 -8.29 11.67
C ILE A 301 24.53 -7.23 12.79
N GLY A 302 23.33 -6.96 13.30
CA GLY A 302 23.12 -5.98 14.37
C GLY A 302 23.13 -4.52 13.91
N GLU A 303 22.98 -4.26 12.60
CA GLU A 303 22.91 -2.92 12.01
C GLU A 303 21.52 -2.65 11.39
N PRO A 304 20.41 -2.71 12.18
CA PRO A 304 19.07 -2.66 11.62
C PRO A 304 18.76 -1.31 10.95
N ILE A 305 18.10 -1.38 9.79
CA ILE A 305 17.66 -0.19 9.04
C ILE A 305 16.29 0.26 9.55
N SER A 306 16.12 1.56 9.77
CA SER A 306 14.80 2.10 10.12
C SER A 306 13.82 1.98 8.96
N THR A 307 12.66 1.35 9.19
CA THR A 307 11.61 1.18 8.17
C THR A 307 10.81 2.47 7.88
N ASN A 308 11.01 3.55 8.66
CA ASN A 308 10.19 4.75 8.59
C ASN A 308 10.24 5.44 7.21
N ALA A 309 11.41 5.45 6.58
CA ALA A 309 11.64 6.03 5.26
C ALA A 309 11.59 4.99 4.12
N LEU A 310 11.40 3.71 4.46
CA LEU A 310 11.32 2.62 3.50
C LEU A 310 9.89 2.47 2.96
N PRO A 311 9.74 1.82 1.78
CA PRO A 311 8.44 1.41 1.27
C PRO A 311 7.59 0.71 2.34
N LEU A 312 6.28 0.88 2.27
CA LEU A 312 5.37 0.42 3.32
C LEU A 312 5.46 -1.09 3.58
N ALA A 313 5.80 -1.88 2.56
CA ALA A 313 6.12 -3.31 2.66
C ALA A 313 7.08 -3.67 3.80
N PHE A 314 8.08 -2.83 4.07
CA PHE A 314 9.06 -3.06 5.15
C PHE A 314 8.48 -2.86 6.54
N ALA A 315 7.35 -2.15 6.70
CA ALA A 315 6.70 -2.01 7.99
C ALA A 315 6.19 -3.37 8.53
N GLN A 316 5.91 -4.34 7.66
CA GLN A 316 5.51 -5.69 8.07
C GLN A 316 6.56 -6.35 8.96
N SER A 317 7.84 -6.14 8.65
CA SER A 317 8.98 -6.67 9.40
C SER A 317 9.05 -6.20 10.85
N ASP A 318 8.53 -5.01 11.12
CA ASP A 318 8.51 -4.38 12.43
C ASP A 318 7.38 -4.91 13.32
N LEU A 319 6.44 -5.71 12.82
CA LEU A 319 5.36 -6.29 13.63
C LEU A 319 5.81 -7.47 14.49
N ARG A 320 7.01 -8.02 14.27
CA ARG A 320 7.54 -9.19 14.98
C ARG A 320 7.87 -8.86 16.43
N GLN A 321 7.59 -9.80 17.34
CA GLN A 321 7.79 -9.60 18.79
C GLN A 321 9.24 -9.30 19.22
N THR A 322 10.23 -9.58 18.37
CA THR A 322 11.63 -9.19 18.59
C THR A 322 11.84 -7.67 18.51
N ALA A 323 10.96 -6.94 17.82
CA ALA A 323 10.99 -5.49 17.76
C ALA A 323 10.39 -4.87 19.03
N GLY A 324 11.00 -3.79 19.50
CA GLY A 324 10.50 -3.03 20.64
C GLY A 324 9.10 -2.46 20.38
N TRP A 325 8.27 -2.40 21.42
CA TRP A 325 6.84 -2.05 21.32
C TRP A 325 6.56 -0.74 20.56
N LYS A 326 7.37 0.32 20.77
CA LYS A 326 7.23 1.59 20.03
C LYS A 326 7.35 1.42 18.52
N THR A 327 8.28 0.58 18.07
CA THR A 327 8.49 0.27 16.66
C THR A 327 7.29 -0.50 16.10
N ARG A 328 6.82 -1.51 16.85
CA ARG A 328 5.63 -2.29 16.48
C ARG A 328 4.38 -1.43 16.38
N ALA A 329 4.15 -0.54 17.35
CA ALA A 329 3.00 0.35 17.37
C ALA A 329 3.00 1.32 16.18
N ARG A 330 4.17 1.85 15.78
CA ARG A 330 4.32 2.70 14.58
C ARG A 330 4.09 1.94 13.29
N ALA A 331 4.60 0.71 13.19
CA ALA A 331 4.34 -0.15 12.04
C ALA A 331 2.85 -0.49 11.93
N ALA A 332 2.22 -0.84 13.06
CA ALA A 332 0.80 -1.12 13.12
C ALA A 332 -0.05 0.08 12.69
N GLU A 333 0.30 1.31 13.14
CA GLU A 333 -0.35 2.54 12.68
C GLU A 333 -0.24 2.72 11.16
N ARG A 334 0.98 2.61 10.61
CA ARG A 334 1.25 2.82 9.18
C ARG A 334 0.48 1.84 8.30
N LEU A 335 0.43 0.57 8.72
CA LEU A 335 -0.27 -0.49 7.99
C LEU A 335 -1.78 -0.40 8.15
N ALA A 336 -2.29 -0.12 9.35
CA ALA A 336 -3.73 0.03 9.61
C ALA A 336 -4.33 1.23 8.87
N ARG A 337 -3.60 2.34 8.76
CA ARG A 337 -4.02 3.53 7.98
C ARG A 337 -4.34 3.20 6.52
N VAL A 338 -3.66 2.21 5.94
CA VAL A 338 -3.93 1.77 4.57
C VAL A 338 -4.74 0.47 4.50
N GLY A 339 -5.21 -0.06 5.62
CA GLY A 339 -5.93 -1.33 5.66
C GLY A 339 -5.08 -2.57 5.37
N ALA A 340 -3.74 -2.46 5.45
CA ALA A 340 -2.82 -3.61 5.35
C ALA A 340 -2.67 -4.36 6.69
N LEU A 341 -3.21 -3.81 7.78
CA LEU A 341 -3.33 -4.48 9.06
C LEU A 341 -4.79 -4.43 9.52
N THR A 342 -5.32 -5.57 9.98
CA THR A 342 -6.71 -5.62 10.46
C THR A 342 -6.89 -4.73 11.70
N PRO A 343 -8.06 -4.09 11.88
CA PRO A 343 -8.30 -3.22 13.04
C PRO A 343 -8.09 -3.94 14.38
N ASN A 344 -8.49 -5.21 14.50
CA ASN A 344 -8.29 -6.00 15.72
C ASN A 344 -6.81 -6.25 16.03
N ARG A 345 -5.98 -6.52 15.02
CA ARG A 345 -4.54 -6.72 15.22
C ARG A 345 -3.84 -5.41 15.57
N TRP A 346 -4.25 -4.31 14.95
CA TRP A 346 -3.80 -2.97 15.32
C TRP A 346 -4.13 -2.64 16.78
N LEU A 347 -5.39 -2.81 17.19
CA LEU A 347 -5.83 -2.60 18.58
C LEU A 347 -5.05 -3.50 19.54
N GLY A 348 -4.88 -4.79 19.19
CA GLY A 348 -4.11 -5.74 19.99
C GLY A 348 -2.70 -5.24 20.31
N ILE A 349 -1.98 -4.71 19.32
CA ILE A 349 -0.61 -4.17 19.50
C ILE A 349 -0.64 -2.87 20.32
N TRP A 350 -1.59 -1.98 20.07
CA TRP A 350 -1.70 -0.69 20.78
C TRP A 350 -2.12 -0.83 22.25
N SER A 351 -2.72 -1.95 22.62
CA SER A 351 -3.21 -2.21 23.98
C SER A 351 -2.30 -3.14 24.81
N GLU A 352 -1.11 -3.49 24.32
CA GLU A 352 -0.17 -4.37 25.05
C GLU A 352 0.41 -3.75 26.32
N HIS A 353 0.62 -2.43 26.32
CA HIS A 353 1.23 -1.69 27.43
C HIS A 353 0.60 -0.32 27.61
N LEU A 354 0.82 0.28 28.78
CA LEU A 354 0.50 1.68 29.00
C LEU A 354 1.52 2.58 28.28
N PRO A 355 1.11 3.78 27.83
CA PRO A 355 2.01 4.76 27.22
C PRO A 355 3.27 4.99 28.08
N ALA A 356 4.44 4.79 27.47
CA ALA A 356 5.72 4.88 28.19
C ALA A 356 6.21 6.32 28.40
N ALA A 357 5.67 7.28 27.66
CA ALA A 357 6.00 8.71 27.72
C ALA A 357 4.82 9.53 27.17
N SER A 358 4.92 10.86 27.20
CA SER A 358 4.03 11.75 26.45
C SER A 358 4.58 12.02 25.05
N GLY A 359 3.71 12.45 24.13
CA GLY A 359 4.09 12.91 22.80
C GLY A 359 3.87 11.90 21.68
N GLY A 360 3.31 12.37 20.57
CA GLY A 360 3.28 11.66 19.29
C GLY A 360 2.39 10.43 19.35
N ILE A 361 2.97 9.24 19.10
CA ILE A 361 2.19 7.99 19.10
C ILE A 361 1.63 7.65 20.49
N TRP A 362 2.30 8.10 21.55
CA TRP A 362 1.88 7.79 22.91
C TRP A 362 0.60 8.51 23.32
N ASP A 363 0.42 9.77 22.90
CA ASP A 363 -0.80 10.52 23.17
C ASP A 363 -2.02 9.90 22.47
N ARG A 364 -1.82 9.38 21.25
CA ARG A 364 -2.84 8.63 20.50
C ARG A 364 -3.22 7.33 21.17
N ILE A 365 -2.23 6.54 21.62
CA ILE A 365 -2.46 5.30 22.35
C ILE A 365 -3.19 5.59 23.66
N GLU A 366 -2.77 6.61 24.42
CA GLU A 366 -3.41 7.03 25.66
C GLU A 366 -4.88 7.42 25.42
N ALA A 367 -5.15 8.24 24.40
CA ALA A 367 -6.51 8.65 24.04
C ALA A 367 -7.40 7.45 23.72
N LEU A 368 -6.87 6.48 22.96
CA LEU A 368 -7.59 5.25 22.64
C LEU A 368 -7.87 4.40 23.89
N GLN A 369 -6.87 4.15 24.72
CA GLN A 369 -7.03 3.33 25.93
C GLN A 369 -7.98 3.96 26.96
N HIS A 370 -7.94 5.29 27.10
CA HIS A 370 -8.90 6.03 27.93
C HIS A 370 -10.33 5.89 27.38
N PHE A 371 -10.51 6.00 26.06
CA PHE A 371 -11.80 5.77 25.42
C PHE A 371 -12.29 4.32 25.57
N GLU A 372 -11.44 3.32 25.37
CA GLU A 372 -11.79 1.92 25.59
C GLU A 372 -12.25 1.66 27.03
N THR A 373 -11.58 2.29 28.00
CA THR A 373 -11.95 2.19 29.42
C THR A 373 -13.33 2.81 29.66
N ALA A 374 -13.61 3.98 29.09
CA ALA A 374 -14.92 4.64 29.18
C ALA A 374 -16.04 3.81 28.50
N LEU A 375 -15.75 3.18 27.36
CA LEU A 375 -16.70 2.26 26.73
C LEU A 375 -17.00 1.04 27.61
N LYS A 376 -15.99 0.47 28.27
CA LYS A 376 -16.15 -0.69 29.16
C LYS A 376 -16.99 -0.38 30.40
N THR A 377 -16.96 0.84 30.92
CA THR A 377 -17.80 1.23 32.07
C THR A 377 -19.25 1.46 31.67
N GLY A 378 -19.53 1.70 30.38
CA GLY A 378 -20.88 2.02 29.89
C GLY A 378 -21.42 3.37 30.36
N ASP A 379 -20.59 4.22 30.96
CA ASP A 379 -20.98 5.55 31.43
C ASP A 379 -21.03 6.54 30.25
N PRO A 380 -22.22 7.05 29.85
CA PRO A 380 -22.35 7.97 28.72
C PRO A 380 -21.57 9.28 28.93
N GLY A 381 -21.38 9.71 30.18
CA GLY A 381 -20.60 10.88 30.53
C GLY A 381 -19.10 10.68 30.29
N ALA A 382 -18.57 9.52 30.68
CA ALA A 382 -17.18 9.15 30.42
C ALA A 382 -16.91 8.96 28.91
N ILE A 383 -17.85 8.31 28.19
CA ILE A 383 -17.75 8.14 26.73
C ILE A 383 -17.75 9.51 26.06
N SER A 384 -18.66 10.41 26.43
CA SER A 384 -18.74 11.75 25.86
C SER A 384 -17.47 12.57 26.06
N LYS A 385 -16.83 12.48 27.23
CA LYS A 385 -15.59 13.21 27.52
C LYS A 385 -14.38 12.68 26.75
N SER A 386 -14.37 11.39 26.40
CA SER A 386 -13.23 10.74 25.75
C SER A 386 -13.36 10.66 24.22
N LEU A 387 -14.59 10.53 23.69
CA LEU A 387 -14.85 10.36 22.25
C LEU A 387 -14.26 11.49 21.41
N GLY A 388 -14.47 12.75 21.80
CA GLY A 388 -13.96 13.89 21.04
C GLY A 388 -12.44 13.90 20.90
N ARG A 389 -11.71 13.57 21.98
CA ARG A 389 -10.25 13.48 21.96
C ARG A 389 -9.79 12.35 21.05
N VAL A 390 -10.27 11.13 21.28
CA VAL A 390 -9.82 9.98 20.48
C VAL A 390 -10.18 10.14 19.01
N TRP A 391 -11.35 10.69 18.69
CA TRP A 391 -11.76 10.91 17.30
C TRP A 391 -10.83 11.88 16.57
N SER A 392 -10.45 12.98 17.23
CA SER A 392 -9.45 13.92 16.71
C SER A 392 -8.11 13.22 16.47
N GLU A 393 -7.60 12.47 17.44
CA GLU A 393 -6.33 11.75 17.34
C GLU A 393 -6.33 10.69 16.22
N MET A 394 -7.46 10.02 16.00
CA MET A 394 -7.65 9.08 14.90
C MET A 394 -7.70 9.82 13.55
N GLY A 395 -8.31 11.01 13.49
CA GLY A 395 -8.28 11.88 12.32
C GLY A 395 -6.87 12.31 11.97
N GLU A 396 -6.10 12.78 12.95
CA GLU A 396 -4.73 13.25 12.70
C GLU A 396 -3.76 12.15 12.25
N SER A 397 -4.04 10.89 12.61
CA SER A 397 -3.24 9.73 12.23
C SER A 397 -3.80 8.95 11.04
N GLY A 398 -4.97 9.32 10.51
CA GLY A 398 -5.64 8.61 9.42
C GLY A 398 -6.20 7.24 9.83
N LEU A 399 -6.51 7.05 11.11
CA LEU A 399 -7.03 5.80 11.68
C LEU A 399 -8.55 5.80 11.89
N GLN A 400 -9.27 6.82 11.41
CA GLN A 400 -10.73 6.94 11.55
C GLN A 400 -11.48 5.70 11.06
N ILE A 401 -11.07 5.09 9.94
CA ILE A 401 -11.70 3.85 9.43
C ILE A 401 -11.48 2.69 10.40
N ALA A 402 -10.23 2.43 10.80
CA ALA A 402 -9.91 1.33 11.72
C ALA A 402 -10.62 1.50 13.08
N PHE A 403 -10.72 2.74 13.57
CA PHE A 403 -11.50 3.07 14.75
C PHE A 403 -13.00 2.79 14.55
N SER A 404 -13.56 3.23 13.43
CA SER A 404 -14.98 3.06 13.11
C SER A 404 -15.36 1.58 13.00
N ASP A 405 -14.52 0.77 12.34
CA ASP A 405 -14.71 -0.68 12.23
C ASP A 405 -14.81 -1.38 13.59
N LEU A 406 -14.10 -0.89 14.61
CA LEU A 406 -14.06 -1.51 15.95
C LEU A 406 -15.16 -1.01 16.88
N PHE A 407 -15.54 0.26 16.78
CA PHE A 407 -16.29 0.96 17.83
C PHE A 407 -17.63 1.52 17.39
N ALA A 408 -17.95 1.56 16.08
CA ALA A 408 -19.20 2.14 15.58
C ALA A 408 -20.45 1.54 16.24
N GLN A 409 -20.56 0.21 16.28
CA GLN A 409 -21.73 -0.45 16.86
C GLN A 409 -21.90 -0.11 18.35
N LYS A 410 -20.81 -0.16 19.13
CA LYS A 410 -20.85 0.16 20.56
C LYS A 410 -21.21 1.62 20.82
N LEU A 411 -20.81 2.52 19.93
CA LEU A 411 -21.18 3.93 20.00
C LEU A 411 -22.63 4.17 19.60
N ALA A 412 -23.15 3.42 18.63
CA ALA A 412 -24.56 3.46 18.23
C ALA A 412 -25.49 2.98 19.36
N ASP A 413 -25.06 1.97 20.11
CA ASP A 413 -25.83 1.40 21.24
C ASP A 413 -25.75 2.27 22.52
N ALA A 414 -24.79 3.21 22.60
CA ALA A 414 -24.60 4.07 23.75
C ALA A 414 -25.64 5.21 23.76
N PRO A 415 -26.25 5.55 24.90
CA PRO A 415 -27.27 6.61 24.98
C PRO A 415 -26.61 8.02 24.97
N LEU A 416 -25.99 8.36 23.86
CA LEU A 416 -25.29 9.63 23.62
C LEU A 416 -26.26 10.66 23.06
N THR A 417 -26.08 11.93 23.45
CA THR A 417 -26.95 13.03 23.02
C THR A 417 -26.13 14.23 22.54
N GLY A 418 -26.79 15.16 21.84
CA GLY A 418 -26.19 16.43 21.40
C GLY A 418 -24.99 16.23 20.46
N ALA A 419 -23.92 17.01 20.68
CA ALA A 419 -22.72 16.99 19.83
C ALA A 419 -22.03 15.62 19.80
N THR A 420 -21.97 14.92 20.95
CA THR A 420 -21.35 13.60 21.03
C THR A 420 -22.08 12.56 20.18
N SER A 421 -23.43 12.59 20.18
CA SER A 421 -24.23 11.70 19.31
C SER A 421 -23.93 11.95 17.84
N ASN A 422 -23.74 13.21 17.44
CA ASN A 422 -23.37 13.56 16.07
C ASN A 422 -21.98 13.04 15.68
N THR A 423 -20.99 13.12 16.57
CA THR A 423 -19.67 12.50 16.34
C THR A 423 -19.76 10.97 16.29
N ALA A 424 -20.55 10.35 17.18
CA ALA A 424 -20.79 8.91 17.13
C ALA A 424 -21.45 8.47 15.82
N PHE A 425 -22.34 9.30 15.28
CA PHE A 425 -22.94 9.08 13.97
C PHE A 425 -21.91 9.16 12.83
N GLU A 426 -21.01 10.15 12.83
CA GLU A 426 -19.92 10.22 11.86
C GLU A 426 -19.00 8.99 11.90
N VAL A 427 -18.69 8.49 13.11
CA VAL A 427 -17.94 7.24 13.29
C VAL A 427 -18.73 6.07 12.69
N ALA A 428 -20.03 5.98 12.96
CA ALA A 428 -20.87 4.92 12.41
C ALA A 428 -20.92 4.93 10.88
N LEU A 429 -20.94 6.11 10.27
CA LEU A 429 -20.98 6.29 8.81
C LEU A 429 -19.73 5.77 8.09
N LEU A 430 -18.61 5.64 8.79
CA LEU A 430 -17.36 5.14 8.23
C LEU A 430 -17.16 3.63 8.44
N SER A 431 -18.08 2.97 9.15
CA SER A 431 -17.99 1.54 9.49
C SER A 431 -18.51 0.61 8.39
N PRO A 432 -18.30 -0.72 8.52
CA PRO A 432 -18.88 -1.70 7.61
C PRO A 432 -20.41 -1.69 7.65
N ASP A 433 -21.01 -1.41 8.81
CA ASP A 433 -22.45 -1.48 9.06
C ASP A 433 -23.15 -0.12 8.93
N TYR A 434 -22.50 0.86 8.28
CA TYR A 434 -22.97 2.25 8.16
C TYR A 434 -24.44 2.39 7.74
N GLU A 435 -24.91 1.58 6.80
CA GLU A 435 -26.29 1.62 6.29
C GLU A 435 -27.31 1.16 7.33
N ILE A 436 -27.01 0.05 8.01
CA ILE A 436 -27.86 -0.52 9.07
C ILE A 436 -27.95 0.46 10.23
N ILE A 437 -26.80 0.94 10.70
CA ILE A 437 -26.72 1.87 11.82
C ILE A 437 -27.41 3.19 11.46
N ALA A 438 -27.22 3.72 10.25
CA ALA A 438 -27.88 4.95 9.81
C ALA A 438 -29.40 4.83 9.76
N GLY A 439 -29.93 3.69 9.30
CA GLY A 439 -31.36 3.41 9.24
C GLY A 439 -32.01 3.37 10.63
N ALA A 440 -31.31 2.79 11.60
CA ALA A 440 -31.77 2.69 12.99
C ALA A 440 -31.55 3.97 13.81
N TRP A 441 -30.75 4.92 13.34
CA TRP A 441 -30.41 6.12 14.13
C TRP A 441 -31.62 7.03 14.33
N ASP A 442 -32.05 7.19 15.58
CA ASP A 442 -33.28 7.88 15.97
C ASP A 442 -33.03 9.20 16.73
N THR A 443 -31.78 9.48 17.11
CA THR A 443 -31.40 10.70 17.82
C THR A 443 -31.31 11.90 16.87
N ASP A 444 -31.59 13.10 17.40
CA ASP A 444 -31.52 14.35 16.65
C ASP A 444 -30.14 14.59 16.01
N LEU A 445 -30.15 14.74 14.68
CA LEU A 445 -28.97 14.99 13.87
C LEU A 445 -28.89 16.46 13.45
N THR A 446 -27.66 16.97 13.32
CA THR A 446 -27.41 18.26 12.64
C THR A 446 -27.86 18.19 11.18
N PRO A 447 -28.12 19.34 10.52
CA PRO A 447 -28.45 19.36 9.09
C PRO A 447 -27.41 18.63 8.22
N ASP A 448 -26.12 18.79 8.53
CA ASP A 448 -25.05 18.09 7.83
C ASP A 448 -25.12 16.57 8.01
N ASN A 449 -25.40 16.08 9.21
CA ASN A 449 -25.57 14.65 9.45
C ASN A 449 -26.85 14.07 8.85
N VAL A 450 -27.94 14.85 8.73
CA VAL A 450 -29.12 14.43 7.98
C VAL A 450 -28.81 14.27 6.48
N PHE A 451 -27.96 15.14 5.93
CA PHE A 451 -27.46 14.99 4.56
C PHE A 451 -26.65 13.69 4.42
N LEU A 452 -25.72 13.42 5.34
CA LEU A 452 -24.93 12.19 5.34
C LEU A 452 -25.79 10.93 5.52
N LYS A 453 -26.81 10.98 6.38
CA LYS A 453 -27.78 9.90 6.56
C LYS A 453 -28.49 9.56 5.24
N SER A 454 -28.89 10.57 4.47
CA SER A 454 -29.51 10.36 3.16
C SER A 454 -28.57 9.59 2.22
N ILE A 455 -27.29 9.99 2.14
CA ILE A 455 -26.26 9.30 1.34
C ILE A 455 -26.06 7.86 1.82
N ALA A 456 -25.99 7.63 3.13
CA ALA A 456 -25.83 6.30 3.71
C ALA A 456 -26.97 5.34 3.29
N LEU A 457 -28.19 5.85 3.29
CA LEU A 457 -29.39 5.11 2.89
C LEU A 457 -29.58 5.00 1.36
N GLY A 458 -28.68 5.58 0.56
CA GLY A 458 -28.80 5.60 -0.90
C GLY A 458 -29.88 6.56 -1.42
N GLU A 459 -30.38 7.45 -0.57
CA GLU A 459 -31.41 8.42 -0.90
C GLU A 459 -30.77 9.69 -1.47
N VAL A 460 -31.49 10.36 -2.38
CA VAL A 460 -31.10 11.70 -2.83
C VAL A 460 -31.40 12.68 -1.70
N PRO A 461 -30.39 13.39 -1.14
CA PRO A 461 -30.63 14.33 -0.06
C PRO A 461 -31.68 15.38 -0.43
N ALA A 462 -32.71 15.51 0.41
CA ALA A 462 -33.77 16.52 0.23
C ALA A 462 -33.26 17.95 0.51
N GLN A 463 -32.23 18.07 1.34
CA GLN A 463 -31.62 19.35 1.67
C GLN A 463 -30.83 19.89 0.47
N ARG A 464 -30.88 21.22 0.29
CA ARG A 464 -30.11 21.88 -0.76
C ARG A 464 -28.61 21.81 -0.43
N PRO A 465 -27.76 21.28 -1.34
CA PRO A 465 -26.32 21.25 -1.12
C PRO A 465 -25.74 22.64 -0.87
N ASN A 466 -25.04 22.81 0.26
CA ASN A 466 -24.42 24.08 0.66
C ASN A 466 -22.96 24.23 0.17
N THR A 467 -22.34 23.15 -0.33
CA THR A 467 -21.00 23.18 -0.94
C THR A 467 -21.05 22.65 -2.38
N ALA A 468 -20.04 23.01 -3.18
CA ALA A 468 -19.92 22.51 -4.55
C ALA A 468 -19.67 20.98 -4.59
N GLN A 469 -18.91 20.46 -3.63
CA GLN A 469 -18.66 19.03 -3.47
C GLN A 469 -19.94 18.24 -3.14
N LYS A 470 -20.75 18.72 -2.18
CA LYS A 470 -22.06 18.09 -1.90
C LYS A 470 -22.97 18.14 -3.12
N ARG A 471 -22.90 19.21 -3.93
CA ARG A 471 -23.68 19.31 -5.17
C ARG A 471 -23.27 18.26 -6.19
N ALA A 472 -21.96 18.11 -6.44
CA ALA A 472 -21.42 17.09 -7.33
C ALA A 472 -21.83 15.66 -6.91
N ILE A 473 -21.78 15.37 -5.60
CA ILE A 473 -22.28 14.10 -5.06
C ILE A 473 -23.77 13.92 -5.36
N VAL A 474 -24.61 14.91 -5.05
CA VAL A 474 -26.06 14.84 -5.32
C VAL A 474 -26.35 14.68 -6.82
N ASP A 475 -25.61 15.36 -7.68
CA ASP A 475 -25.78 15.26 -9.13
C ASP A 475 -25.39 13.86 -9.62
N GLY A 476 -24.34 13.24 -9.08
CA GLY A 476 -23.99 11.84 -9.33
C GLY A 476 -25.05 10.85 -8.84
N PHE A 477 -25.70 11.13 -7.71
CA PHE A 477 -26.83 10.35 -7.20
C PHE A 477 -28.13 10.56 -8.01
N ARG A 478 -28.25 11.65 -8.77
CA ARG A 478 -29.39 11.90 -9.66
C ARG A 478 -29.15 11.43 -11.09
N ALA A 479 -27.88 11.29 -11.48
CA ALA A 479 -27.51 10.85 -12.82
C ALA A 479 -28.12 9.48 -13.13
N SER A 480 -28.53 9.31 -14.38
CA SER A 480 -29.04 8.05 -14.90
C SER A 480 -28.14 7.56 -16.03
N GLY A 481 -27.82 6.27 -16.00
CA GLY A 481 -26.95 5.63 -16.98
C GLY A 481 -25.45 5.84 -16.75
N ILE A 482 -24.66 5.32 -17.68
CA ILE A 482 -23.20 5.32 -17.62
C ILE A 482 -22.65 6.65 -18.19
N PRO A 483 -21.74 7.35 -17.49
CA PRO A 483 -21.11 8.56 -18.01
C PRO A 483 -20.41 8.36 -19.35
N VAL A 484 -20.44 9.39 -20.20
CA VAL A 484 -19.88 9.35 -21.56
C VAL A 484 -18.39 8.95 -21.57
N ARG A 485 -17.62 9.39 -20.56
CA ARG A 485 -16.19 9.08 -20.42
C ARG A 485 -15.91 7.57 -20.27
N LEU A 486 -16.87 6.80 -19.74
CA LEU A 486 -16.72 5.39 -19.40
C LEU A 486 -17.58 4.46 -20.27
N SER A 487 -18.58 5.00 -21.00
CA SER A 487 -19.51 4.22 -21.81
C SER A 487 -18.83 3.35 -22.86
N GLY A 488 -17.79 3.86 -23.53
CA GLY A 488 -17.04 3.11 -24.54
C GLY A 488 -16.30 1.89 -23.98
N LEU A 489 -15.87 1.93 -22.71
CA LEU A 489 -15.26 0.77 -22.06
C LEU A 489 -16.31 -0.30 -21.75
N VAL A 490 -17.47 0.10 -21.22
CA VAL A 490 -18.55 -0.86 -20.89
C VAL A 490 -19.12 -1.49 -22.16
N GLN A 491 -19.43 -0.69 -23.19
CA GLN A 491 -19.92 -1.19 -24.48
C GLN A 491 -18.91 -2.10 -25.18
N GLY A 492 -17.61 -1.89 -24.94
CA GLY A 492 -16.54 -2.72 -25.45
C GLY A 492 -16.25 -4.00 -24.64
N ASN A 493 -17.14 -4.41 -23.72
CA ASN A 493 -16.94 -5.54 -22.81
C ASN A 493 -15.64 -5.41 -21.98
N ARG A 494 -15.40 -4.23 -21.39
CA ARG A 494 -14.21 -3.90 -20.57
C ARG A 494 -14.62 -3.33 -19.22
N LEU A 495 -15.59 -3.95 -18.56
CA LEU A 495 -16.17 -3.44 -17.31
C LEU A 495 -15.12 -3.29 -16.21
N GLY A 496 -14.22 -4.25 -16.03
CA GLY A 496 -13.14 -4.16 -15.04
C GLY A 496 -12.21 -2.97 -15.28
N GLU A 497 -11.86 -2.69 -16.53
CA GLU A 497 -11.07 -1.51 -16.87
C GLU A 497 -11.84 -0.20 -16.65
N ALA A 498 -13.16 -0.20 -16.92
CA ALA A 498 -14.03 0.94 -16.63
C ALA A 498 -14.07 1.22 -15.12
N ILE A 499 -14.12 0.18 -14.27
CA ILE A 499 -14.07 0.30 -12.81
C ILE A 499 -12.72 0.87 -12.35
N LEU A 500 -11.59 0.36 -12.86
CA LEU A 500 -10.27 0.92 -12.53
C LEU A 500 -10.17 2.39 -12.92
N ARG A 501 -10.73 2.77 -14.07
CA ARG A 501 -10.76 4.17 -14.50
C ARG A 501 -11.70 5.02 -13.64
N ALA A 502 -12.82 4.47 -13.18
CA ALA A 502 -13.72 5.17 -12.27
C ALA A 502 -13.08 5.40 -10.89
N ILE A 503 -12.21 4.49 -10.41
CA ILE A 503 -11.38 4.73 -9.22
C ILE A 503 -10.46 5.93 -9.44
N GLU A 504 -9.79 6.02 -10.59
CA GLU A 504 -8.93 7.18 -10.92
C GLU A 504 -9.74 8.49 -10.92
N LEU A 505 -10.95 8.51 -11.51
CA LEU A 505 -11.84 9.68 -11.51
C LEU A 505 -12.30 10.04 -10.10
N LEU A 506 -12.60 9.04 -9.27
CA LEU A 506 -13.01 9.27 -7.89
C LEU A 506 -11.88 9.94 -7.08
N GLU A 507 -10.64 9.51 -7.29
CA GLU A 507 -9.48 10.15 -6.66
C GLU A 507 -9.24 11.56 -7.18
N GLY A 508 -9.37 11.79 -8.50
CA GLY A 508 -9.35 13.14 -9.07
C GLY A 508 -10.41 14.04 -8.43
N GLY A 509 -11.63 13.53 -8.30
CA GLY A 509 -12.73 14.26 -7.70
C GLY A 509 -12.58 14.55 -6.21
N ALA A 510 -11.97 13.64 -5.47
CA ALA A 510 -11.68 13.87 -4.07
C ALA A 510 -10.47 14.81 -3.85
N THR A 511 -9.69 15.13 -4.89
CA THR A 511 -8.71 16.23 -4.91
C THR A 511 -9.26 17.56 -5.45
N GLY A 512 -10.51 17.58 -5.93
CA GLY A 512 -11.24 18.80 -6.29
C GLY A 512 -11.91 18.80 -7.67
N ASP A 513 -11.71 17.78 -8.51
CA ASP A 513 -12.37 17.70 -9.82
C ASP A 513 -13.84 17.25 -9.69
N LEU A 514 -14.74 18.22 -9.56
CA LEU A 514 -16.15 17.96 -9.29
C LEU A 514 -16.87 17.25 -10.44
N ASP A 515 -16.39 17.39 -11.68
CA ASP A 515 -16.97 16.68 -12.83
C ASP A 515 -16.57 15.20 -12.77
N GLU A 516 -15.31 14.91 -12.46
CA GLU A 516 -14.85 13.53 -12.25
C GLU A 516 -15.50 12.87 -11.04
N LEU A 517 -15.75 13.62 -9.95
CA LEU A 517 -16.50 13.12 -8.79
C LEU A 517 -17.93 12.71 -9.18
N THR A 518 -18.62 13.56 -9.94
CA THR A 518 -19.99 13.32 -10.40
C THR A 518 -20.03 12.07 -11.29
N ASP A 519 -19.12 11.98 -12.27
CA ASP A 519 -19.01 10.83 -13.18
C ASP A 519 -18.69 9.54 -12.42
N ALA A 520 -17.75 9.56 -11.46
CA ALA A 520 -17.39 8.36 -10.70
C ALA A 520 -18.57 7.81 -9.90
N ILE A 521 -19.27 8.67 -9.16
CA ILE A 521 -20.45 8.29 -8.37
C ILE A 521 -21.57 7.76 -9.27
N ALA A 522 -21.87 8.46 -10.36
CA ALA A 522 -22.87 8.04 -11.34
C ALA A 522 -22.54 6.67 -11.93
N PHE A 523 -21.27 6.46 -12.30
CA PHE A 523 -20.79 5.21 -12.86
C PHE A 523 -20.94 4.04 -11.89
N PHE A 524 -20.44 4.17 -10.65
CA PHE A 524 -20.51 3.09 -9.67
C PHE A 524 -21.95 2.66 -9.43
N ARG A 525 -22.90 3.59 -9.33
CA ARG A 525 -24.33 3.26 -9.20
C ARG A 525 -24.89 2.57 -10.44
N ALA A 526 -24.56 3.08 -11.63
CA ALA A 526 -25.04 2.52 -12.89
C ALA A 526 -24.59 1.07 -13.14
N VAL A 527 -23.46 0.64 -12.57
CA VAL A 527 -22.94 -0.73 -12.69
C VAL A 527 -23.19 -1.61 -11.46
N GLY A 528 -24.05 -1.17 -10.52
CA GLY A 528 -24.44 -1.96 -9.35
C GLY A 528 -23.47 -1.89 -8.16
N LEU A 529 -22.47 -1.00 -8.19
CA LEU A 529 -21.54 -0.74 -7.09
C LEU A 529 -22.05 0.40 -6.17
N GLU A 530 -23.34 0.36 -5.81
CA GLU A 530 -24.01 1.36 -4.95
C GLU A 530 -23.29 1.55 -3.61
N ALA A 531 -22.87 0.44 -2.97
CA ALA A 531 -22.15 0.49 -1.71
C ALA A 531 -20.81 1.24 -1.84
N THR A 532 -20.10 1.09 -2.96
CA THR A 532 -18.87 1.85 -3.22
C THR A 532 -19.16 3.33 -3.39
N ALA A 533 -20.19 3.68 -4.16
CA ALA A 533 -20.58 5.07 -4.38
C ALA A 533 -20.95 5.78 -3.06
N ARG A 534 -21.76 5.12 -2.22
CA ARG A 534 -22.20 5.64 -0.92
C ARG A 534 -21.02 5.81 0.04
N ARG A 535 -20.19 4.78 0.23
CA ARG A 535 -19.01 4.86 1.10
C ARG A 535 -18.02 5.92 0.63
N ALA A 536 -17.73 6.00 -0.67
CA ALA A 536 -16.83 7.01 -1.20
C ALA A 536 -17.36 8.44 -0.94
N ALA A 537 -18.66 8.68 -1.16
CA ALA A 537 -19.29 9.97 -0.87
C ALA A 537 -19.24 10.32 0.63
N LEU A 538 -19.50 9.35 1.52
CA LEU A 538 -19.39 9.56 2.97
C LEU A 538 -17.95 9.87 3.39
N GLU A 539 -16.99 9.09 2.91
CA GLU A 539 -15.57 9.28 3.21
C GLU A 539 -15.06 10.63 2.73
N ILE A 540 -15.47 11.07 1.54
CA ILE A 540 -15.11 12.39 1.00
C ILE A 540 -15.65 13.54 1.88
N LEU A 541 -16.81 13.35 2.51
CA LEU A 541 -17.47 14.37 3.31
C LEU A 541 -17.05 14.34 4.79
N VAL A 542 -16.65 13.19 5.31
CA VAL A 542 -16.32 12.99 6.74
C VAL A 542 -14.80 12.99 6.98
N LEU A 543 -13.99 12.44 6.07
CA LEU A 543 -12.55 12.36 6.26
C LEU A 543 -11.87 13.66 5.86
N GLU A 544 -11.02 14.19 6.73
CA GLU A 544 -10.11 15.28 6.39
C GLU A 544 -8.97 14.74 5.54
N ARG A 545 -9.01 14.96 4.21
CA ARG A 545 -7.88 14.58 3.34
C ARG A 545 -6.72 15.55 3.54
N ARG A 546 -5.64 15.06 4.16
CA ARG A 546 -4.33 15.73 4.14
C ARG A 546 -3.68 15.47 2.77
N GLY A 547 -3.56 16.52 1.97
CA GLY A 547 -2.83 16.52 0.69
C GLY A 547 -1.35 16.26 0.89
#